data_AF-A0A417CQB7-F1
#
_entry.id   AF-A0A417CQB7-F1
#
_cell.length_a   1.000
_cell.length_b   1.000
_cell.length_c   1.000
_cell.angle_alpha   90.00
_cell.angle_beta   90.00
_cell.angle_gamma   90.00
#
_symmetry.space_group_name_H-M   'P 1'
#
loop_
_entity.id
_entity.type
_entity.pdbx_description
1 polymer ?
#
loop_
_entity_poly.entity_id
_entity_poly.type
_entity_poly.pdbx_seq_one_letter_code
_entity_poly.pdbx_strand_id
1 'polypeptide(L)'
;MYYEIEGLYEMPAVIFDEDRIVTGKKEYLYSHISDIKITNSIAFSAYAILKLTYDGKTVSIPFNRHYLKTAKRAIKELEHQKASGNSDGTTSSIPFEALKQLKELKDMGAITEAEFEAKKKQLLDL
;
A
#
# COMPACT_ATOMS: atom_id res chain seq x y z
N MET A 1 -1.96 38.15 22.74
CA MET A 1 -1.27 37.52 21.61
C MET A 1 -2.21 36.47 21.05
N TYR A 2 -2.54 36.56 19.76
CA TYR A 2 -3.40 35.61 19.06
C TYR A 2 -2.50 34.66 18.27
N TYR A 3 -2.72 33.36 18.43
CA TYR A 3 -2.01 32.32 17.70
C TYR A 3 -3.05 31.51 16.94
N GLU A 4 -3.05 31.62 15.62
CA GLU A 4 -3.80 30.77 14.72
C GLU A 4 -2.87 29.68 14.19
N ILE A 5 -3.28 28.43 14.30
CA ILE A 5 -2.56 27.28 13.74
C ILE A 5 -3.48 26.72 12.66
N GLU A 6 -3.22 27.11 11.40
CA GLU A 6 -3.95 26.56 10.25
C GLU A 6 -3.68 25.06 10.12
N GLY A 7 -4.70 24.24 10.35
CA GLY A 7 -4.64 22.80 10.18
C GLY A 7 -4.95 22.40 8.75
N LEU A 8 -3.98 22.52 7.84
CA LEU A 8 -4.06 21.97 6.48
C LEU A 8 -2.96 20.94 6.28
N TYR A 9 -3.12 19.76 6.89
CA TYR A 9 -2.27 18.62 6.60
C TYR A 9 -2.91 17.81 5.46
N GLU A 10 -2.61 18.18 4.21
CA GLU A 10 -2.78 17.23 3.10
C GLU A 10 -1.86 16.05 3.38
N MET A 11 -2.43 14.93 3.82
CA MET A 11 -1.64 13.74 4.07
C MET A 11 -1.16 13.18 2.73
N PRO A 12 0.16 13.05 2.52
CA PRO A 12 0.65 12.44 1.31
C PRO A 12 0.18 11.00 1.25
N ALA A 13 -0.33 10.57 0.09
CA ALA A 13 -0.66 9.17 -0.15
C ALA A 13 0.59 8.32 0.12
N VAL A 14 0.40 7.19 0.80
CA VAL A 14 1.45 6.19 1.02
C VAL A 14 1.17 5.03 0.09
N ILE A 15 2.02 4.85 -0.90
CA ILE A 15 1.92 3.79 -1.89
C ILE A 15 3.02 2.79 -1.59
N PHE A 16 2.62 1.54 -1.38
CA PHE A 16 3.54 0.41 -1.30
C PHE A 16 3.63 -0.16 -2.72
N ASP A 17 4.77 0.09 -3.36
CA ASP A 17 5.09 -0.42 -4.69
C ASP A 17 5.86 -1.76 -4.57
N GLU A 18 6.32 -2.33 -5.68
CA GLU A 18 6.99 -3.64 -5.70
C GLU A 18 8.33 -3.63 -4.94
N ASP A 19 9.12 -2.57 -5.10
CA ASP A 19 10.48 -2.46 -4.57
C ASP A 19 10.67 -1.28 -3.59
N ARG A 20 9.66 -0.42 -3.44
CA ARG A 20 9.76 0.85 -2.70
C ARG A 20 8.44 1.34 -2.11
N ILE A 21 8.55 2.22 -1.12
CA ILE A 21 7.45 3.00 -0.57
C ILE A 21 7.52 4.42 -1.12
N VAL A 22 6.45 4.89 -1.74
CA VAL A 22 6.32 6.26 -2.24
C VAL A 22 5.40 7.04 -1.31
N THR A 23 5.83 8.21 -0.84
CA THR A 23 4.99 9.14 -0.10
C THR A 23 5.23 10.58 -0.53
N GLY A 24 4.22 11.18 -1.14
CA GLY A 24 4.29 12.52 -1.69
C GLY A 24 5.43 12.64 -2.72
N LYS A 25 6.52 13.32 -2.36
CA LYS A 25 7.72 13.52 -3.21
C LYS A 25 8.93 12.66 -2.78
N LYS A 26 8.75 11.72 -1.85
CA LYS A 26 9.83 10.89 -1.31
C LYS A 26 9.60 9.42 -1.66
N GLU A 27 10.68 8.74 -2.00
CA GLU A 27 10.71 7.32 -2.32
C GLU A 27 11.69 6.61 -1.37
N TYR A 28 11.30 5.44 -0.86
CA TYR A 28 12.10 4.64 0.07
C TYR A 28 12.18 3.19 -0.44
N LEU A 29 13.32 2.82 -1.01
CA LEU A 29 13.61 1.45 -1.45
C LEU A 29 13.61 0.46 -0.26
N TYR A 30 12.95 -0.70 -0.41
CA TYR A 30 12.87 -1.72 0.64
C TYR A 30 14.23 -2.29 1.05
N SER A 31 15.21 -2.28 0.14
CA SER A 31 16.58 -2.72 0.37
C SER A 31 17.30 -1.91 1.45
N HIS A 32 16.97 -0.62 1.57
CA HIS A 32 17.58 0.31 2.54
C HIS A 32 16.72 0.45 3.81
N ILE A 33 15.53 -0.17 3.82
CA ILE A 33 14.65 -0.17 4.98
C ILE A 33 15.08 -1.30 5.92
N SER A 34 15.56 -0.96 7.11
CA SER A 34 15.96 -1.94 8.12
C SER A 34 14.81 -2.36 9.04
N ASP A 35 13.89 -1.45 9.36
CA ASP A 35 12.76 -1.68 10.25
C ASP A 35 11.54 -0.91 9.73
N ILE A 36 10.35 -1.50 9.82
CA ILE A 36 9.10 -0.86 9.45
C ILE A 36 7.99 -1.28 10.40
N LYS A 37 7.31 -0.30 11.01
CA LYS A 37 6.24 -0.55 11.97
C LYS A 37 5.19 0.53 11.97
N ILE A 38 3.96 0.15 12.31
CA ILE A 38 2.88 1.11 12.52
C ILE A 38 2.79 1.41 14.01
N THR A 39 2.94 2.68 14.35
CA THR A 39 2.64 3.20 15.68
C THR A 39 1.30 3.92 15.64
N ASN A 40 0.38 3.55 16.54
CA ASN A 40 -0.82 4.35 16.77
C ASN A 40 -0.40 5.65 17.45
N SER A 41 -0.60 6.80 16.81
CA SER A 41 -0.47 8.07 17.50
C SER A 41 -1.71 8.26 18.38
N ILE A 42 -1.61 7.94 19.67
CA ILE A 42 -2.63 8.24 20.69
C ILE A 42 -3.97 7.48 20.45
N ALA A 43 -4.64 7.10 21.53
CA ALA A 43 -6.02 6.61 21.41
C ALA A 43 -6.87 7.69 20.71
N PHE A 44 -7.74 7.30 19.77
CA PHE A 44 -8.68 8.19 19.06
C PHE A 44 -8.13 9.10 17.94
N SER A 45 -6.87 8.98 17.53
CA SER A 45 -6.42 9.69 16.32
C SER A 45 -7.08 9.15 15.04
N ALA A 46 -7.52 10.07 14.18
CA ALA A 46 -7.96 9.79 12.80
C ALA A 46 -6.82 9.27 11.90
N TYR A 47 -5.58 9.30 12.39
CA TYR A 47 -4.37 8.98 11.67
C TYR A 47 -3.53 7.95 12.42
N ALA A 48 -2.78 7.17 11.67
CA ALA A 48 -1.74 6.28 12.18
C ALA A 48 -0.38 6.74 11.64
N ILE A 49 0.71 6.38 12.32
CA ILE A 49 2.06 6.74 11.89
C ILE A 49 2.78 5.47 11.47
N LEU A 50 3.21 5.43 10.21
CA LEU A 50 4.16 4.45 9.70
C LEU A 50 5.57 4.94 10.03
N LYS A 51 6.27 4.23 10.91
CA LYS A 51 7.68 4.47 11.21
C LYS A 51 8.51 3.50 10.39
N LEU A 52 9.41 4.04 9.58
CA LEU A 52 10.40 3.25 8.84
C LEU A 52 11.80 3.74 9.18
N THR A 53 12.75 2.82 9.28
CA THR A 53 14.17 3.11 9.47
C THR A 53 14.85 2.92 8.13
N TYR A 54 15.25 4.03 7.50
CA TYR A 54 15.88 4.07 6.18
C TYR A 54 17.30 4.61 6.32
N ASP A 55 18.30 3.84 5.89
CA ASP A 55 19.74 4.20 6.01
C ASP A 55 20.12 4.69 7.42
N GLY A 56 19.59 4.01 8.45
CA GLY A 56 19.81 4.35 9.86
C GLY A 56 19.00 5.54 10.39
N LYS A 57 18.16 6.18 9.57
CA LYS A 57 17.30 7.31 9.96
C LYS A 57 15.85 6.89 10.09
N THR A 58 15.24 7.21 11.24
CA THR A 58 13.80 6.96 11.46
C THR A 58 12.97 8.04 10.80
N VAL A 59 12.16 7.66 9.82
CA VAL A 59 11.16 8.49 9.16
C VAL A 59 9.78 8.14 9.70
N SER A 60 8.99 9.16 10.03
CA SER A 60 7.60 9.01 10.46
C SER A 60 6.67 9.55 9.37
N ILE A 61 5.83 8.67 8.80
CA ILE A 61 4.89 8.99 7.74
C ILE A 61 3.47 8.86 8.31
N PRO A 62 2.76 9.97 8.53
CA PRO A 62 1.35 9.91 8.93
C PRO A 62 0.49 9.43 7.76
N PHE A 63 -0.47 8.56 8.02
CA PHE A 63 -1.44 8.08 7.05
C PHE A 63 -2.82 7.94 7.66
N ASN A 64 -3.86 7.99 6.83
CA ASN A 64 -5.25 7.88 7.29
C ASN A 64 -5.50 6.49 7.90
N ARG A 65 -6.05 6.47 9.11
CA ARG A 65 -6.32 5.23 9.87
C ARG A 65 -7.28 4.28 9.16
N HIS A 66 -8.12 4.77 8.23
CA HIS A 66 -8.96 3.92 7.40
C HIS A 66 -8.15 2.83 6.67
N TYR A 67 -6.91 3.15 6.28
CA TYR A 67 -6.01 2.21 5.59
C TYR A 67 -5.14 1.38 6.54
N LEU A 68 -5.39 1.40 7.86
CA LEU A 68 -4.60 0.67 8.86
C LEU A 68 -4.54 -0.83 8.59
N LYS A 69 -5.66 -1.44 8.18
CA LYS A 69 -5.70 -2.87 7.83
C LYS A 69 -4.82 -3.17 6.62
N THR A 70 -4.92 -2.34 5.58
CA THR A 70 -4.14 -2.44 4.34
C THR A 70 -2.64 -2.27 4.63
N ALA A 71 -2.26 -1.24 5.40
CA ALA A 71 -0.87 -0.98 5.75
C ALA A 71 -0.27 -2.11 6.61
N LYS A 72 -1.02 -2.68 7.56
CA LYS A 72 -0.58 -3.86 8.32
C LYS A 72 -0.35 -5.08 7.44
N ARG A 73 -1.24 -5.30 6.46
CA ARG A 73 -1.11 -6.39 5.51
C ARG A 73 0.14 -6.21 4.65
N ALA A 74 0.36 -5.02 4.10
CA ALA A 74 1.54 -4.70 3.30
C ALA A 74 2.85 -4.92 4.08
N ILE A 75 2.93 -4.45 5.34
CA ILE A 75 4.10 -4.69 6.19
C ILE A 75 4.35 -6.18 6.42
N LYS A 76 3.30 -6.94 6.70
CA LYS A 76 3.41 -8.39 6.92
C LYS A 76 3.90 -9.10 5.65
N GLU A 77 3.41 -8.70 4.49
CA GLU A 77 3.87 -9.23 3.19
C GLU A 77 5.36 -8.92 2.96
N LEU A 78 5.81 -7.71 3.29
CA LEU A 78 7.23 -7.33 3.22
C LEU A 78 8.12 -8.14 4.17
N GLU A 79 7.65 -8.39 5.39
CA GLU A 79 8.37 -9.25 6.35
C GLU A 79 8.48 -10.69 5.84
N HIS A 80 7.41 -11.22 5.24
CA HIS A 80 7.44 -12.56 4.63
C HIS A 80 8.40 -12.64 3.44
N GLN A 81 8.46 -11.61 2.59
CA GLN A 81 9.43 -11.55 1.48
C GLN A 81 10.88 -11.50 1.98
N LYS A 82 11.15 -10.79 3.09
CA LYS A 82 12.49 -10.74 3.69
C LYS A 82 12.89 -12.03 4.40
N ALA A 83 11.92 -12.73 5.01
CA ALA A 83 12.16 -14.00 5.69
C ALA A 83 12.26 -15.18 4.71
N SER A 84 11.56 -15.12 3.57
CA SER A 84 11.59 -16.13 2.52
C SER A 84 12.64 -15.74 1.46
N GLY A 85 13.91 -15.88 1.82
CA GLY A 85 14.98 -15.84 0.83
C GLY A 85 14.76 -16.95 -0.22
N ASN A 86 14.44 -16.54 -1.44
CA ASN A 86 14.53 -17.33 -2.68
C ASN A 86 13.46 -18.43 -2.88
N SER A 87 12.28 -18.11 -3.44
CA SER A 87 11.62 -18.90 -4.52
C SER A 87 10.29 -18.28 -4.97
N ASP A 88 10.17 -18.13 -6.28
CA ASP A 88 8.99 -17.97 -7.14
C ASP A 88 7.80 -17.10 -6.71
N GLY A 89 7.50 -16.15 -7.61
CA GLY A 89 6.29 -15.36 -7.61
C GLY A 89 5.04 -16.24 -7.49
N THR A 90 4.32 -16.08 -6.38
CA THR A 90 2.91 -16.41 -6.31
C THR A 90 2.16 -15.14 -6.00
N THR A 91 1.77 -14.51 -7.10
CA THR A 91 0.80 -13.44 -7.26
C THR A 91 -0.39 -13.59 -6.32
N SER A 92 -0.37 -12.84 -5.22
CA SER A 92 -1.60 -12.34 -4.60
C SER A 92 -1.70 -10.84 -4.85
N SER A 93 -1.52 -10.43 -6.12
CA SER A 93 -1.91 -9.10 -6.57
C SER A 93 -3.44 -9.02 -6.47
N ILE A 94 -3.88 -8.35 -5.40
CA ILE A 94 -4.85 -7.27 -5.44
C ILE A 94 -5.89 -7.45 -6.56
N PRO A 95 -7.12 -7.93 -6.24
CA PRO A 95 -8.22 -8.11 -7.20
C PRO A 95 -8.44 -6.92 -8.14
N PHE A 96 -8.09 -5.70 -7.70
CA PHE A 96 -8.19 -4.47 -8.46
C PHE A 96 -7.28 -4.39 -9.70
N GLU A 97 -6.06 -4.91 -9.63
CA GLU A 97 -5.10 -4.81 -10.75
C GLU A 97 -5.47 -5.80 -11.86
N ALA A 98 -5.82 -7.03 -11.47
CA ALA A 98 -6.39 -8.02 -12.37
C ALA A 98 -7.71 -7.55 -13.01
N LEU A 99 -8.56 -6.82 -12.26
CA LEU A 99 -9.77 -6.20 -12.80
C LEU A 99 -9.47 -5.10 -13.82
N LYS A 100 -8.41 -4.32 -13.62
CA LYS A 100 -7.97 -3.28 -14.56
C LYS A 100 -7.50 -3.90 -15.87
N GLN A 101 -6.64 -4.92 -15.79
CA GLN A 101 -6.16 -5.65 -16.97
C GLN A 101 -7.29 -6.35 -17.73
N LEU A 102 -8.24 -6.97 -17.01
CA LEU A 102 -9.43 -7.55 -17.63
C LEU A 102 -10.27 -6.51 -18.37
N LYS A 103 -10.39 -5.29 -17.83
CA LYS A 103 -11.13 -4.21 -18.47
C LYS A 103 -10.45 -3.76 -19.75
N GLU A 104 -9.13 -3.59 -19.71
CA GLU A 104 -8.34 -3.24 -20.90
C GLU A 104 -8.44 -4.31 -21.99
N LEU A 105 -8.42 -5.60 -21.64
CA LEU A 105 -8.62 -6.70 -22.58
C LEU A 105 -10.01 -6.69 -23.22
N LYS A 106 -11.06 -6.35 -22.46
CA LYS A 106 -12.42 -6.18 -22.99
C LYS A 106 -12.49 -4.99 -23.94
N ASP A 107 -11.91 -3.85 -23.55
CA ASP A 107 -11.91 -2.63 -24.36
C ASP A 107 -11.10 -2.80 -25.67
N MET A 108 -10.09 -3.68 -25.68
CA MET A 108 -9.36 -4.09 -26.88
C MET A 108 -10.07 -5.16 -27.72
N GLY A 109 -11.21 -5.70 -27.26
CA GLY A 109 -11.94 -6.78 -27.93
C GLY A 109 -11.25 -8.14 -27.86
N ALA A 110 -10.25 -8.31 -26.99
CA ALA A 110 -9.52 -9.56 -26.79
C ALA A 110 -10.31 -10.60 -25.99
N ILE A 111 -11.29 -10.14 -25.20
CA ILE A 111 -12.25 -10.99 -24.47
C ILE A 111 -13.67 -10.46 -24.67
N THR A 112 -14.64 -11.36 -24.56
CA THR A 112 -16.06 -11.02 -24.62
C THR A 112 -16.58 -10.50 -23.27
N GLU A 113 -17.72 -9.81 -23.29
CA GLU A 113 -18.35 -9.28 -22.08
C GLU A 113 -18.70 -10.38 -21.06
N ALA A 114 -19.12 -11.56 -21.55
CA ALA A 114 -19.40 -12.71 -20.70
C ALA A 114 -18.15 -13.27 -20.00
N GLU A 115 -17.01 -13.31 -20.70
CA GLU A 115 -15.73 -13.77 -20.13
C GLU A 115 -15.16 -12.78 -19.12
N PHE A 116 -15.35 -11.49 -19.37
CA PHE A 116 -14.98 -10.44 -18.42
C PHE A 116 -15.76 -10.59 -17.11
N GLU A 117 -17.07 -10.79 -17.17
CA GLU A 117 -17.89 -10.94 -15.95
C GLU A 117 -17.57 -12.23 -15.18
N ALA A 118 -17.36 -13.36 -15.88
CA ALA A 118 -16.99 -14.61 -15.25
C ALA A 118 -15.66 -14.50 -14.49
N LYS A 119 -14.63 -13.90 -15.11
CA LYS A 119 -13.32 -13.69 -14.48
C LYS A 119 -13.37 -12.64 -13.36
N LYS A 120 -14.16 -11.57 -13.54
CA LYS A 120 -14.41 -10.57 -12.50
C LYS A 120 -15.07 -11.19 -11.27
N LYS A 121 -16.03 -12.09 -11.45
CA LYS A 121 -16.73 -12.78 -10.36
C LYS A 121 -15.80 -13.75 -9.62
N GLN A 122 -14.96 -14.49 -10.35
CA GLN A 122 -13.91 -15.32 -9.74
C GLN A 122 -12.87 -14.50 -8.96
N LEU A 123 -12.49 -13.31 -9.46
CA LEU A 123 -11.56 -12.41 -8.77
C LEU A 123 -12.14 -11.77 -7.51
N LEU A 124 -13.47 -11.62 -7.43
CA LEU A 124 -14.17 -10.98 -6.31
C LEU A 124 -14.80 -11.98 -5.33
N ASP A 125 -14.68 -13.29 -5.58
CA ASP A 125 -15.22 -14.38 -4.75
C ASP A 125 -16.72 -14.19 -4.40
N LEU A 126 -17.52 -13.84 -5.42
CA LEU A 126 -18.97 -13.53 -5.36
C LEU A 126 -19.85 -14.65 -5.94
#